data_AF-A0A6G3ZD25-F1
#
_entry.id   AF-A0A6G3ZD25-F1
#
_cell.length_a   1.000
_cell.length_b   1.000
_cell.length_c   1.000
_cell.angle_alpha   90.00
_cell.angle_beta   90.00
_cell.angle_gamma   90.00
#
_symmetry.space_group_name_H-M   'P 1'
#
loop_
_entity.id
_entity.type
_entity.pdbx_description
1 polymer ?
#
loop_
_entity_poly.entity_id
_entity_poly.type
_entity_poly.pdbx_seq_one_letter_code
_entity_poly.pdbx_strand_id
1 'polypeptide(L)'
;MIRVYTQQAQGQLWLRRYLGHRPRLVCVLGFTETGLIPKISAAGATPADRKITAIADAELLYHGITPSPKYPLPSLIAGVSPALISRAIISAQRIPLHLFNAGLPTPPTVPHIDLHGVPAACVR
;
A
#
# COMPACT_ATOMS: atom_id res chain seq x y z
N MET A 1 22.84 -8.15 12.11
CA MET A 1 21.98 -9.13 12.82
C MET A 1 20.69 -8.43 13.22
N ILE A 2 19.51 -9.00 12.91
CA ILE A 2 18.21 -8.42 13.29
C ILE A 2 18.00 -8.65 14.79
N ARG A 3 17.75 -7.58 15.56
CA ARG A 3 17.52 -7.64 17.02
C ARG A 3 16.03 -7.80 17.32
N VAL A 4 15.70 -8.61 18.32
CA VAL A 4 14.33 -8.85 18.80
C VAL A 4 14.18 -8.22 20.18
N TYR A 5 13.29 -7.23 20.32
CA TYR A 5 13.14 -6.45 21.55
C TYR A 5 12.02 -6.95 22.47
N THR A 6 10.98 -7.57 21.92
CA THR A 6 9.82 -8.11 22.65
C THR A 6 9.52 -9.54 22.19
N GLN A 7 8.84 -10.34 23.03
CA GLN A 7 8.49 -11.74 22.71
C GLN A 7 9.68 -12.55 22.19
N GLN A 8 10.83 -12.47 22.89
CA GLN A 8 12.14 -12.90 22.36
C GLN A 8 12.14 -14.33 21.82
N ALA A 9 11.54 -15.29 22.54
CA ALA A 9 11.46 -16.67 22.09
C ALA A 9 10.71 -16.81 20.75
N GLN A 10 9.54 -16.15 20.64
CA GLN A 10 8.72 -16.17 19.42
C GLN A 10 9.41 -15.44 18.26
N GLY A 11 9.99 -14.26 18.51
CA GLY A 11 10.71 -13.50 17.48
C GLY A 11 11.94 -14.23 16.97
N GLN A 12 12.70 -14.90 17.84
CA GLN A 12 13.84 -15.72 17.43
C GLN A 12 13.40 -16.97 16.65
N LEU A 13 12.31 -17.62 17.04
CA LEU A 13 11.72 -18.73 16.27
C LEU A 13 11.29 -18.27 14.88
N TRP A 14 10.63 -17.11 14.79
CA TRP A 14 10.21 -16.52 13.51
C TRP A 14 11.41 -16.20 12.62
N LEU A 15 12.45 -15.54 13.17
CA LEU A 15 13.67 -15.24 12.42
C LEU A 15 14.33 -16.52 11.92
N ARG A 16 14.51 -17.55 12.78
CA ARG A 16 15.07 -18.84 12.34
C ARG A 16 14.27 -19.48 11.22
N ARG A 17 12.94 -19.36 11.28
CA ARG A 17 12.03 -19.96 10.28
C ARG A 17 12.11 -19.26 8.92
N TYR A 18 12.21 -17.93 8.89
CA TYR A 18 12.03 -17.15 7.65
C TYR A 18 13.30 -16.47 7.14
N LEU A 19 14.38 -16.42 7.92
CA LEU A 19 15.66 -15.91 7.44
C LEU A 19 16.10 -16.68 6.18
N GLY A 20 16.59 -15.95 5.18
CA GLY A 20 17.04 -16.51 3.91
C GLY A 20 15.91 -16.87 2.92
N HIS A 21 14.63 -16.78 3.31
CA HIS A 21 13.52 -17.04 2.39
C HIS A 21 13.21 -15.80 1.53
N ARG A 22 12.79 -16.03 0.28
CA ARG A 22 12.33 -14.95 -0.61
C ARG A 22 10.85 -14.66 -0.36
N PRO A 23 10.49 -13.42 0.02
CA PRO A 23 9.08 -13.06 0.19
C PRO A 23 8.40 -12.84 -1.17
N ARG A 24 7.08 -12.83 -1.15
CA ARG A 24 6.23 -12.17 -2.15
C ARG A 24 5.48 -11.07 -1.43
N LEU A 25 5.31 -9.91 -2.08
CA LEU A 25 4.53 -8.81 -1.53
C LEU A 25 3.13 -8.84 -2.13
N VAL A 26 2.15 -8.80 -1.26
CA VAL A 26 0.73 -8.68 -1.62
C VAL A 26 0.25 -7.36 -1.06
N CYS A 27 -0.25 -6.47 -1.93
CA CYS A 27 -0.89 -5.24 -1.52
C CYS A 27 -2.38 -5.33 -1.85
N VAL A 28 -3.21 -5.26 -0.82
CA VAL A 28 -4.67 -5.28 -0.95
C VAL A 28 -5.16 -3.84 -0.87
N LEU A 29 -5.79 -3.39 -1.95
CA LEU A 29 -6.29 -2.04 -2.12
C LEU A 29 -7.77 -2.02 -1.75
N GLY A 30 -8.15 -1.14 -0.84
CA GLY A 30 -9.52 -0.99 -0.39
C GLY A 30 -9.87 0.47 -0.11
N PHE A 31 -11.16 0.73 -0.06
CA PHE A 31 -11.72 2.04 0.26
C PHE A 31 -12.84 1.90 1.29
N THR A 32 -12.97 2.92 2.13
CA THR A 32 -14.12 3.10 3.01
C THR A 32 -14.62 4.54 2.96
N GLU A 33 -15.94 4.72 2.95
CA GLU A 33 -16.56 6.05 3.08
C GLU A 33 -16.20 6.73 4.39
N THR A 34 -15.85 5.96 5.43
CA THR A 34 -15.32 6.50 6.70
C THR A 34 -14.12 7.42 6.42
N GLY A 35 -13.28 7.06 5.45
CA GLY A 35 -12.12 7.85 5.05
C GLY A 35 -12.50 9.23 4.50
N LEU A 36 -13.74 9.46 4.07
CA LEU A 36 -14.19 10.76 3.56
C LEU A 36 -14.49 11.76 4.68
N ILE A 37 -14.59 11.32 5.93
CA ILE A 37 -14.83 12.22 7.06
C ILE A 37 -13.66 13.22 7.16
N PRO A 38 -13.93 14.53 7.27
CA PRO A 38 -12.87 15.52 7.43
C PRO A 38 -11.95 15.18 8.60
N LYS A 39 -10.63 15.34 8.39
CA LYS A 39 -9.57 15.11 9.40
C LYS A 39 -9.43 13.68 9.97
N ILE A 40 -10.19 12.69 9.50
CA ILE A 40 -10.09 11.30 9.99
C ILE A 40 -8.84 10.57 9.49
N SER A 41 -8.29 10.99 8.34
CA SER A 41 -7.21 10.31 7.65
C SER A 41 -6.18 11.31 7.14
N ALA A 42 -4.91 10.94 7.28
CA ALA A 42 -3.78 11.64 6.69
C ALA A 42 -3.45 11.17 5.26
N ALA A 43 -4.05 10.07 4.79
CA ALA A 43 -3.94 9.66 3.40
C ALA A 43 -4.75 10.62 2.53
N GLY A 44 -4.16 11.15 1.46
CA GLY A 44 -4.76 12.19 0.62
C GLY A 44 -4.96 13.53 1.36
N ALA A 45 -4.66 14.65 0.69
CA ALA A 45 -4.78 15.97 1.31
C ALA A 45 -6.26 16.34 1.61
N THR A 46 -7.18 15.88 0.76
CA THR A 46 -8.61 16.12 0.88
C THR A 46 -9.42 14.82 0.88
N PRO A 47 -10.70 14.84 1.32
CA PRO A 47 -11.60 13.71 1.15
C PRO A 47 -11.73 13.22 -0.30
N ALA A 48 -11.62 14.10 -1.29
CA ALA A 48 -11.64 13.71 -2.69
C ALA A 48 -10.38 12.91 -3.08
N ASP A 49 -9.20 13.37 -2.65
CA ASP A 49 -7.92 12.70 -2.93
C ASP A 49 -7.87 11.27 -2.36
N ARG A 50 -8.55 11.04 -1.23
CA ARG A 50 -8.63 9.72 -0.58
C ARG A 50 -9.25 8.64 -1.45
N LYS A 51 -10.12 9.01 -2.40
CA LYS A 51 -10.73 8.07 -3.35
C LYS A 51 -9.72 7.50 -4.34
N ILE A 52 -8.66 8.25 -4.63
CA ILE A 52 -7.65 7.89 -5.63
C ILE A 52 -6.29 7.55 -5.02
N THR A 53 -6.06 7.84 -3.73
CA THR A 53 -4.76 7.64 -3.07
C THR A 53 -4.28 6.19 -3.16
N ALA A 54 -5.16 5.22 -2.94
CA ALA A 54 -4.82 3.81 -3.09
C ALA A 54 -4.41 3.44 -4.53
N ILE A 55 -5.00 4.10 -5.53
CA ILE A 55 -4.64 3.89 -6.94
C ILE A 55 -3.25 4.49 -7.22
N ALA A 56 -2.97 5.70 -6.70
CA ALA A 56 -1.65 6.33 -6.82
C ALA A 56 -0.55 5.49 -6.16
N ASP A 57 -0.83 4.91 -4.98
CA ASP A 57 0.09 3.98 -4.32
C ASP A 57 0.33 2.72 -5.18
N ALA A 58 -0.73 2.15 -5.76
CA ALA A 58 -0.63 1.01 -6.66
C ALA A 58 0.20 1.30 -7.91
N GLU A 59 0.01 2.46 -8.54
CA GLU A 59 0.80 2.93 -9.68
C GLU A 59 2.28 3.05 -9.32
N LEU A 60 2.60 3.69 -8.18
CA LEU A 60 3.97 3.82 -7.71
C LEU A 60 4.60 2.46 -7.42
N LEU A 61 3.87 1.55 -6.75
CA LEU A 61 4.39 0.22 -6.44
C LEU A 61 4.72 -0.57 -7.70
N TYR A 62 3.87 -0.50 -8.72
CA TYR A 62 4.02 -1.25 -9.97
C TYR A 62 5.05 -0.62 -10.91
N HIS A 63 4.87 0.64 -11.29
CA HIS A 63 5.73 1.32 -12.27
C HIS A 63 7.00 1.93 -11.65
N GLY A 64 6.99 2.26 -10.36
CA GLY A 64 7.98 3.14 -9.77
C GLY A 64 7.68 4.61 -10.03
N ILE A 65 8.67 5.47 -9.78
CA ILE A 65 8.55 6.91 -10.04
C ILE A 65 8.53 7.12 -11.55
N THR A 66 7.45 7.71 -12.06
CA THR A 66 7.31 8.06 -13.47
C THR A 66 7.19 9.58 -13.64
N PRO A 67 7.64 10.16 -14.77
CA PRO A 67 7.50 11.60 -15.01
C PRO A 67 6.04 12.07 -15.18
N SER A 68 5.14 11.16 -15.54
CA SER A 68 3.74 11.48 -15.86
C SER A 68 2.81 10.36 -15.38
N PRO A 69 2.64 10.17 -14.06
CA PRO A 69 1.71 9.20 -13.52
C PRO A 69 0.27 9.61 -13.84
N LYS A 70 -0.64 8.64 -13.98
CA LYS A 70 -2.05 8.94 -14.19
C LYS A 70 -2.71 9.41 -12.89
N TYR A 71 -2.25 8.92 -11.74
CA TYR A 71 -2.61 9.46 -10.43
C TYR A 71 -1.34 9.87 -9.68
N PRO A 72 -1.02 11.17 -9.59
CA PRO A 72 0.16 11.62 -8.87
C PRO A 72 0.00 11.47 -7.37
N LEU A 73 1.10 11.15 -6.69
CA LEU A 73 1.17 11.24 -5.24
C LEU A 73 1.17 12.70 -4.79
N PRO A 74 0.69 13.00 -3.56
CA PRO A 74 0.77 14.33 -3.00
C PRO A 74 2.24 14.82 -2.90
N SER A 75 2.42 16.14 -2.79
CA SER A 75 3.75 16.72 -2.67
C SER A 75 4.48 16.23 -1.42
N LEU A 76 5.82 16.11 -1.49
CA LEU A 76 6.64 15.63 -0.37
C LEU A 76 6.48 16.48 0.91
N ILE A 77 6.13 17.76 0.76
CA ILE A 77 5.88 18.69 1.88
C ILE A 77 4.64 18.25 2.68
N ALA A 78 3.63 17.68 2.02
CA ALA A 78 2.45 17.13 2.67
C ALA A 78 2.72 15.75 3.32
N GLY A 79 3.89 15.17 3.07
CA GLY A 79 4.30 13.86 3.54
C GLY A 79 4.66 12.92 2.39
N VAL A 80 5.34 11.81 2.74
CA VAL A 80 5.75 10.79 1.78
C VAL A 80 4.86 9.56 1.98
N SER A 81 4.23 9.08 0.91
CA SER A 81 3.50 7.82 0.99
C SER A 81 4.44 6.67 1.38
N PRO A 82 4.06 5.80 2.33
CA PRO A 82 4.80 4.57 2.63
C PRO A 82 4.98 3.64 1.42
N ALA A 83 4.18 3.81 0.36
CA ALA A 83 4.37 3.12 -0.91
C ALA A 83 5.75 3.40 -1.53
N LEU A 84 6.37 4.56 -1.26
CA LEU A 84 7.72 4.87 -1.72
C LEU A 84 8.78 3.98 -1.08
N ILE A 85 8.69 3.77 0.24
CA ILE A 85 9.59 2.86 0.97
C ILE A 85 9.40 1.44 0.45
N SER A 86 8.14 1.02 0.31
CA SER A 86 7.79 -0.30 -0.22
C SER A 86 8.36 -0.50 -1.63
N ARG A 87 8.22 0.48 -2.53
CA ARG A 87 8.76 0.43 -3.88
C ARG A 87 10.28 0.29 -3.89
N ALA A 88 10.98 1.04 -3.04
CA ALA A 88 12.44 0.96 -2.94
C ALA A 88 12.89 -0.47 -2.58
N ILE A 89 12.23 -1.08 -1.58
CA ILE A 89 12.54 -2.45 -1.13
C ILE A 89 12.19 -3.49 -2.20
N ILE A 90 10.99 -3.40 -2.78
CA ILE A 90 10.52 -4.32 -3.84
C ILE A 90 11.50 -4.33 -5.01
N SER A 91 11.91 -3.14 -5.46
CA SER A 91 12.84 -2.98 -6.59
C SER A 91 14.24 -3.49 -6.25
N ALA A 92 14.79 -3.09 -5.10
CA ALA A 92 16.15 -3.47 -4.69
C ALA A 92 16.29 -4.99 -4.48
N GLN A 93 15.25 -5.64 -3.97
CA GLN A 93 15.25 -7.07 -3.63
C GLN A 93 14.58 -7.94 -4.71
N ARG A 94 14.06 -7.34 -5.79
CA ARG A 94 13.29 -8.01 -6.86
C ARG A 94 12.17 -8.88 -6.30
N ILE A 95 11.40 -8.32 -5.36
CA ILE A 95 10.30 -9.03 -4.70
C ILE A 95 9.12 -9.10 -5.68
N PRO A 96 8.53 -10.29 -5.91
CA PRO A 96 7.30 -10.39 -6.69
C PRO A 96 6.17 -9.60 -6.02
N LEU A 97 5.50 -8.74 -6.78
CA LEU A 97 4.39 -7.89 -6.34
C LEU A 97 3.08 -8.39 -6.92
N HIS A 98 2.06 -8.54 -6.07
CA HIS A 98 0.68 -8.75 -6.48
C HIS A 98 -0.22 -7.67 -5.88
N LEU A 99 -1.00 -7.02 -6.73
CA LEU A 99 -1.99 -6.03 -6.36
C LEU A 99 -3.37 -6.66 -6.41
N PHE A 100 -4.14 -6.49 -5.34
CA PHE A 100 -5.51 -6.98 -5.25
C PHE A 100 -6.47 -5.81 -5.06
N ASN A 101 -7.50 -5.72 -5.89
CA ASN A 101 -8.60 -4.78 -5.68
C ASN A 101 -9.68 -5.44 -4.83
N ALA A 102 -9.86 -4.97 -3.60
CA ALA A 102 -10.86 -5.47 -2.66
C ALA A 102 -12.11 -4.57 -2.56
N GLY A 103 -12.25 -3.56 -3.43
CA GLY A 103 -13.40 -2.66 -3.42
C GLY A 103 -13.02 -1.18 -3.48
N LEU A 104 -12.22 -0.79 -4.47
CA LEU A 104 -12.02 0.62 -4.78
C LEU A 104 -13.22 1.18 -5.60
N PRO A 105 -13.59 2.46 -5.43
CA PRO A 105 -14.66 3.08 -6.23
C PRO A 105 -14.31 3.14 -7.73
N THR A 106 -13.02 3.27 -8.02
CA THR A 106 -12.46 3.22 -9.38
C THR A 106 -11.38 2.14 -9.40
N PRO A 107 -11.36 1.24 -10.39
CA PRO A 107 -10.37 0.17 -10.44
C PRO A 107 -8.93 0.72 -10.66
N PRO A 108 -7.90 0.02 -10.17
CA PRO A 108 -6.51 0.37 -10.47
C PRO A 108 -6.22 0.37 -11.97
N THR A 109 -5.29 1.22 -12.38
CA THR A 109 -4.84 1.39 -13.78
C THR A 109 -3.72 0.42 -14.15
N VAL A 110 -3.17 -0.26 -13.17
CA VAL A 110 -2.09 -1.24 -13.29
C VAL A 110 -2.65 -2.66 -13.20
N PRO A 111 -1.93 -3.67 -13.71
CA PRO A 111 -2.35 -5.07 -13.58
C PRO A 111 -2.61 -5.44 -12.13
N HIS A 112 -3.80 -5.96 -11.88
CA HIS A 112 -4.28 -6.33 -10.56
C HIS A 112 -5.19 -7.54 -10.65
N ILE A 113 -5.39 -8.20 -9.52
CA ILE A 113 -6.37 -9.26 -9.33
C ILE A 113 -7.60 -8.62 -8.72
N ASP A 114 -8.74 -8.68 -9.41
CA ASP A 114 -10.00 -8.22 -8.87
C ASP A 114 -10.59 -9.28 -7.93
N LEU A 115 -10.91 -8.89 -6.69
CA LEU A 115 -11.60 -9.73 -5.73
C LEU A 115 -13.11 -9.54 -5.78
N HIS A 116 -13.61 -8.68 -6.67
CA HIS A 116 -15.02 -8.33 -6.82
C HIS A 116 -15.64 -7.77 -5.52
N GLY A 117 -14.81 -7.14 -4.70
CA GLY A 117 -15.27 -6.41 -3.52
C GLY A 117 -15.91 -5.08 -3.90
N VAL A 118 -16.63 -4.48 -2.95
CA VAL A 118 -17.29 -3.19 -3.13
C VAL A 118 -16.74 -2.17 -2.12
N PRO A 119 -16.78 -0.86 -2.44
CA PRO A 119 -16.47 0.20 -1.49
C PRO A 119 -17.17 -0.02 -0.14
N ALA A 120 -16.40 -0.03 0.95
CA ALA A 120 -16.98 -0.20 2.28
C ALA A 120 -17.76 1.05 2.70
N ALA A 121 -18.96 0.85 3.24
CA ALA A 121 -19.75 1.93 3.82
C ALA A 121 -19.05 2.56 5.03
N CYS A 122 -19.55 3.72 5.47
CA CYS A 122 -19.07 4.34 6.70
C CYS A 122 -19.38 3.45 7.91
N VAL A 123 -18.39 3.24 8.78
CA VAL A 123 -18.62 2.60 10.08
C VAL A 123 -19.48 3.56 10.91
N ARG A 124 -20.60 3.06 11.43
CA ARG A 124 -21.54 3.82 12.27
C ARG A 124 -21.25 3.61 13.74
#